data_AF-A0A4R9LZZ1-F1
#
_entry.id   AF-A0A4R9LZZ1-F1
#
_cell.length_a   1.000
_cell.length_b   1.000
_cell.length_c   1.000
_cell.angle_alpha   90.00
_cell.angle_beta   90.00
_cell.angle_gamma   90.00
#
_symmetry.space_group_name_H-M   'P 1'
#
loop_
_entity.id
_entity.type
_entity.pdbx_description
1 polymer ?
#
loop_
_entity_poly.entity_id
_entity_poly.type
_entity_poly.pdbx_seq_one_letter_code
_entity_poly.pdbx_strand_id
1 'polypeptide(L)'
;MFPASLIRSCFEVFTGIGSGLQNRLYEHGIFDWQDLIHLPSETEKKLEELSFPSFRLLREEIPVLEENYKNKNYLFFAERLPDIELWRLWEEFPHIFCYLDIETTGISEDSIVTVASYFLDGGIHTFQRGKNLEFMLDDMISRLILVSYNGKRFDVPFLEKEFRQKIPNIHLDLMNLLHSMGIKGGLKKSEILLGLERPESVQKIDGKMAPLLWQTYQEFDHKESLDLLVEYNREDTRNLEKILKEVVRRKREVLSSFQNSPGLW
;
A
#
# COMPACT_ATOMS: atom_id res chain seq x y z
N MET A 1 6.04 22.82 -4.27
CA MET A 1 6.17 21.39 -3.91
C MET A 1 6.14 21.33 -2.40
N PHE A 2 5.28 20.50 -1.79
CA PHE A 2 5.23 20.31 -0.35
C PHE A 2 6.63 19.97 0.19
N PRO A 3 7.25 20.83 1.01
CA PRO A 3 8.67 20.71 1.36
C PRO A 3 8.92 19.67 2.47
N ALA A 4 7.89 19.27 3.20
CA ALA A 4 8.02 18.32 4.30
C ALA A 4 8.00 16.86 3.80
N SER A 5 8.73 16.00 4.50
CA SER A 5 8.66 14.55 4.32
C SER A 5 7.23 14.06 4.56
N LEU A 6 6.77 13.08 3.77
CA LEU A 6 5.42 12.52 3.89
C LEU A 6 5.17 11.93 5.28
N ILE A 7 6.19 11.37 5.92
CA ILE A 7 6.11 10.82 7.28
C ILE A 7 5.98 11.95 8.30
N ARG A 8 6.81 12.99 8.16
CA ARG A 8 6.81 14.15 9.07
C ARG A 8 5.51 14.96 9.02
N SER A 9 4.77 14.85 7.93
CA SER A 9 3.43 15.45 7.79
C SER A 9 2.30 14.53 8.27
N CYS A 10 2.60 13.33 8.77
CA CYS A 10 1.61 12.44 9.33
C CYS A 10 1.54 12.61 10.84
N PHE A 11 0.36 13.00 11.34
CA PHE A 11 0.08 13.08 12.76
C PHE A 11 -0.58 11.80 13.29
N GLU A 12 -1.07 10.91 12.43
CA GLU A 12 -1.59 9.59 12.84
C GLU A 12 -0.49 8.63 13.36
N VAL A 13 0.78 9.03 13.31
CA VAL A 13 1.89 8.34 14.00
C VAL A 13 1.86 8.53 15.52
N PHE A 14 1.21 9.60 16.00
CA PHE A 14 1.08 9.88 17.43
C PHE A 14 -0.10 9.11 18.01
N THR A 15 0.08 8.61 19.24
CA THR A 15 -1.00 7.91 19.94
C THR A 15 -2.16 8.88 20.21
N GLY A 16 -3.38 8.48 19.82
CA GLY A 16 -4.59 9.27 20.06
C GLY A 16 -4.91 10.31 18.99
N ILE A 17 -4.12 10.42 17.92
CA ILE A 17 -4.46 11.22 16.74
C ILE A 17 -4.94 10.29 15.63
N GLY A 18 -6.20 10.41 15.25
CA GLY A 18 -6.74 9.78 14.03
C GLY A 18 -6.89 10.78 12.88
N SER A 19 -7.25 10.28 11.70
CA SER A 19 -7.45 11.07 10.47
C SER A 19 -8.27 12.36 10.65
N GLY A 20 -9.33 12.32 11.46
CA GLY A 20 -10.15 13.50 11.75
C GLY A 20 -9.41 14.61 12.50
N LEU A 21 -8.57 14.26 13.48
CA LEU A 21 -7.74 15.22 14.20
C LEU A 21 -6.56 15.70 13.35
N GLN A 22 -5.95 14.79 12.57
CA GLN A 22 -4.91 15.16 11.60
C GLN A 22 -5.42 16.22 10.60
N ASN A 23 -6.61 16.02 10.02
CA ASN A 23 -7.17 16.99 9.07
C ASN A 23 -7.42 18.35 9.73
N ARG A 24 -7.87 18.37 10.98
CA ARG A 24 -8.02 19.63 11.75
C ARG A 24 -6.69 20.34 11.96
N LEU A 25 -5.58 19.62 12.16
CA LEU A 25 -4.24 20.25 12.21
C LEU A 25 -3.92 20.94 10.89
N TYR A 26 -4.15 20.26 9.76
CA TYR A 26 -3.95 20.85 8.43
C TYR A 26 -4.82 22.11 8.20
N GLU A 27 -6.08 22.08 8.62
CA GLU A 27 -6.99 23.24 8.56
C GLU A 27 -6.49 24.44 9.36
N HIS A 28 -5.74 24.21 10.43
CA HIS A 28 -5.13 25.25 11.28
C HIS A 28 -3.72 25.64 10.84
N GLY A 29 -3.27 25.19 9.67
CA GLY A 29 -1.95 25.53 9.13
C GLY A 29 -0.79 24.74 9.75
N ILE A 30 -1.08 23.62 10.42
CA ILE A 30 -0.07 22.76 11.06
C ILE A 30 0.12 21.55 10.15
N PHE A 31 1.19 21.57 9.35
CA PHE A 31 1.40 20.61 8.25
C PHE A 31 2.44 19.54 8.56
N ASP A 32 3.33 19.80 9.51
CA ASP A 32 4.32 18.83 9.94
C ASP A 32 4.65 18.91 11.44
N TRP A 33 5.53 18.01 11.90
CA TRP A 33 5.97 17.98 13.29
C TRP A 33 6.66 19.27 13.75
N GLN A 34 7.27 20.06 12.86
CA GLN A 34 7.88 21.33 13.25
C GLN A 34 6.84 22.43 13.47
N ASP A 35 5.79 22.47 12.66
CA ASP A 35 4.66 23.36 12.92
C ASP A 35 4.04 23.06 14.30
N LEU A 36 3.99 21.78 14.70
CA LEU A 36 3.50 21.37 16.02
C LEU A 36 4.42 21.85 17.15
N ILE A 37 5.74 21.78 16.97
CA ILE A 37 6.73 22.28 17.95
C ILE A 37 6.54 23.79 18.15
N HIS A 38 6.38 24.54 17.05
CA HIS A 38 6.28 25.99 17.05
C HIS A 38 4.85 26.53 17.21
N LEU A 39 3.89 25.67 17.55
CA LEU A 39 2.50 26.02 17.71
C LEU A 39 2.31 27.13 18.77
N PRO A 40 1.69 28.27 18.44
CA PRO A 40 1.40 29.34 19.40
C PRO A 40 0.46 28.88 20.51
N SER A 41 0.68 29.37 21.74
CA SER A 41 -0.10 28.95 22.92
C SER A 41 -1.60 29.26 22.81
N GLU A 42 -2.00 30.33 22.12
CA GLU A 42 -3.42 30.59 21.88
C GLU A 42 -4.07 29.56 20.95
N THR A 43 -3.35 29.09 19.94
CA THR A 43 -3.83 28.07 19.00
C THR A 43 -3.87 26.70 19.69
N GLU A 44 -2.85 26.37 20.47
CA GLU A 44 -2.79 25.15 21.28
C GLU A 44 -4.02 25.02 22.19
N LYS A 45 -4.36 26.06 22.95
CA LYS A 45 -5.55 26.05 23.83
C LYS A 45 -6.84 25.78 23.06
N LYS A 46 -7.01 26.41 21.89
CA LYS A 46 -8.19 26.19 21.04
C LYS A 46 -8.26 24.76 20.52
N LEU A 47 -7.13 24.16 20.17
CA LEU A 47 -7.08 22.78 19.69
C LEU A 47 -7.30 21.80 20.84
N GLU A 48 -6.80 22.06 22.05
CA GLU A 48 -7.08 21.22 23.22
C GLU A 48 -8.58 21.13 23.55
N GLU A 49 -9.34 22.21 23.33
CA GLU A 49 -10.81 22.22 23.43
C GLU A 49 -11.49 21.29 22.40
N LEU A 50 -10.80 20.94 21.31
CA LEU A 50 -11.28 20.04 20.25
C LEU A 50 -10.89 18.57 20.48
N SER A 51 -10.67 18.17 21.74
CA SER A 51 -10.33 16.79 22.15
C SER A 51 -8.99 16.29 21.61
N PHE A 52 -8.05 17.18 21.31
CA PHE A 52 -6.68 16.79 20.99
C PHE A 52 -5.98 16.17 22.22
N PRO A 53 -5.05 15.23 22.01
CA PRO A 53 -4.11 14.85 23.06
C PRO A 53 -3.32 16.07 23.56
N SER A 54 -2.74 15.95 24.76
CA SER A 54 -1.90 17.03 25.30
C SER A 54 -0.76 17.36 24.34
N PHE A 55 -0.71 18.59 23.85
CA PHE A 55 0.34 19.05 22.94
C PHE A 55 1.73 19.03 23.60
N ARG A 56 1.79 19.13 24.93
CA ARG A 56 3.00 18.85 25.68
C ARG A 56 3.50 17.40 25.44
N LEU A 57 2.63 16.41 25.59
CA LEU A 57 3.00 14.99 25.37
C LEU A 57 3.37 14.74 23.91
N LEU A 58 2.65 15.35 22.96
CA LEU A 58 2.99 15.25 21.54
C LEU A 58 4.40 15.81 21.26
N ARG A 59 4.75 16.97 21.83
CA ARG A 59 6.10 17.55 21.70
C ARG A 59 7.19 16.70 22.36
N GLU A 60 6.88 16.06 23.49
CA GLU A 60 7.81 15.14 24.17
C GLU A 60 8.06 13.86 23.33
N GLU A 61 7.12 13.45 22.46
CA GLU A 61 7.26 12.30 21.57
C GLU A 61 8.06 12.62 20.29
N ILE A 62 8.05 13.86 19.80
CA ILE A 62 8.72 14.25 18.54
C ILE A 62 10.22 13.88 18.51
N PRO A 63 11.04 14.10 19.55
CA PRO A 63 12.44 13.68 19.54
C PRO A 63 12.63 12.18 19.24
N VAL A 64 11.73 11.32 19.74
CA VAL A 64 11.74 9.87 19.49
C VAL A 64 11.39 9.58 18.03
N LEU A 65 10.38 10.26 17.48
CA LEU A 65 10.03 10.13 16.05
C LEU A 65 11.19 10.57 15.15
N GLU A 66 11.81 11.71 15.47
CA GLU A 66 12.95 12.25 14.73
C GLU A 66 14.19 11.35 14.79
N GLU A 67 14.49 10.75 15.94
CA GLU A 67 15.56 9.77 16.07
C GLU A 67 15.31 8.53 15.21
N ASN A 68 14.09 7.98 15.25
CA ASN A 68 13.72 6.82 14.42
C ASN A 68 13.75 7.16 12.92
N TYR A 69 13.30 8.36 12.54
CA TYR A 69 13.37 8.84 11.15
C TYR A 69 14.83 8.95 10.68
N LYS A 70 15.70 9.60 11.46
CA LYS A 70 17.14 9.74 11.15
C LYS A 70 17.84 8.39 11.03
N ASN A 71 17.49 7.43 11.90
CA ASN A 71 18.02 6.08 11.88
C ASN A 71 17.39 5.17 10.82
N LYS A 72 16.47 5.70 9.99
CA LYS A 72 15.74 4.93 8.96
C LYS A 72 15.02 3.71 9.53
N ASN A 73 14.54 3.80 10.78
CA ASN A 73 13.79 2.73 11.43
C ASN A 73 12.35 2.70 10.92
N TYR A 74 12.16 2.20 9.70
CA TYR A 74 10.86 2.16 9.05
C TYR A 74 9.86 1.25 9.79
N LEU A 75 10.32 0.18 10.46
CA LEU A 75 9.45 -0.73 11.21
C LEU A 75 8.73 -0.01 12.34
N PHE A 76 9.42 0.87 13.05
CA PHE A 76 8.82 1.71 14.10
C PHE A 76 7.62 2.51 13.58
N PHE A 77 7.69 3.05 12.36
CA PHE A 77 6.58 3.78 11.76
C PHE A 77 5.51 2.83 11.22
N ALA A 78 5.90 1.75 10.54
CA ALA A 78 4.97 0.79 9.95
C ALA A 78 4.08 0.13 11.01
N GLU A 79 4.60 -0.12 12.22
CA GLU A 79 3.84 -0.70 13.34
C GLU A 79 2.88 0.29 14.02
N ARG A 80 3.06 1.59 13.81
CA ARG A 80 2.25 2.65 14.44
C ARG A 80 1.21 3.25 13.52
N LEU A 81 1.54 3.34 12.23
CA LEU A 81 0.65 3.94 11.24
C LEU A 81 -0.56 3.04 10.99
N PRO A 82 -1.75 3.63 10.80
CA PRO A 82 -2.85 2.92 10.17
C PRO A 82 -2.43 2.37 8.80
N ASP A 83 -2.96 1.20 8.43
CA ASP A 83 -2.61 0.54 7.16
C ASP A 83 -2.72 1.47 5.93
N ILE A 84 -3.75 2.34 5.92
CA ILE A 84 -4.01 3.28 4.83
C ILE A 84 -3.03 4.46 4.77
N GLU A 85 -2.19 4.64 5.79
CA GLU A 85 -1.16 5.70 5.85
C GLU A 85 0.26 5.15 5.58
N LEU A 86 0.43 3.84 5.42
CA LEU A 86 1.71 3.21 5.09
C LEU A 86 2.32 3.72 3.78
N TRP A 87 1.51 4.22 2.84
CA TRP A 87 1.99 4.84 1.59
C TRP A 87 2.98 5.98 1.82
N ARG A 88 2.92 6.65 2.98
CA ARG A 88 3.82 7.75 3.34
C ARG A 88 5.27 7.29 3.52
N LEU A 89 5.49 6.00 3.80
CA LEU A 89 6.82 5.41 3.92
C LEU A 89 7.48 5.19 2.54
N TRP A 90 6.69 5.16 1.46
CA TRP A 90 7.16 4.73 0.14
C TRP A 90 8.27 5.62 -0.44
N GLU A 91 8.19 6.93 -0.24
CA GLU A 91 9.17 7.86 -0.80
C GLU A 91 10.56 7.70 -0.18
N GLU A 92 10.62 7.49 1.14
CA GLU A 92 11.87 7.39 1.89
C GLU A 92 12.43 5.96 1.85
N PHE A 93 11.54 4.97 1.79
CA PHE A 93 11.87 3.55 1.88
C PHE A 93 11.18 2.74 0.76
N PRO A 94 11.43 2.99 -0.53
CA PRO A 94 10.74 2.23 -1.59
C PRO A 94 11.13 0.75 -1.60
N HIS A 95 12.35 0.43 -1.18
CA HIS A 95 12.93 -0.92 -1.17
C HIS A 95 12.29 -1.89 -0.17
N ILE A 96 11.48 -1.41 0.79
CA ILE A 96 10.80 -2.28 1.75
C ILE A 96 9.41 -2.73 1.27
N PHE A 97 8.94 -2.22 0.13
CA PHE A 97 7.61 -2.54 -0.40
C PHE A 97 7.70 -3.76 -1.33
N CYS A 98 7.04 -4.84 -0.95
CA CYS A 98 6.93 -6.08 -1.72
C CYS A 98 5.52 -6.18 -2.30
N TYR A 99 5.40 -6.05 -3.61
CA TYR A 99 4.10 -6.07 -4.30
C TYR A 99 3.76 -7.51 -4.67
N LEU A 100 2.58 -7.98 -4.28
CA LEU A 100 2.14 -9.36 -4.43
C LEU A 100 0.82 -9.41 -5.19
N ASP A 101 0.74 -10.35 -6.12
CA ASP A 101 -0.49 -10.74 -6.80
C ASP A 101 -0.51 -12.26 -7.05
N ILE A 102 -1.68 -12.87 -6.94
CA ILE A 102 -1.88 -14.31 -7.17
C ILE A 102 -2.97 -14.59 -8.21
N GLU A 103 -2.81 -15.71 -8.89
CA GLU A 103 -3.84 -16.32 -9.71
C GLU A 103 -4.32 -17.61 -9.06
N THR A 104 -5.59 -17.92 -9.26
CA THR A 104 -6.25 -19.08 -8.66
C THR A 104 -7.12 -19.79 -9.68
N THR A 105 -7.54 -21.02 -9.37
CA THR A 105 -8.52 -21.75 -10.19
C THR A 105 -9.94 -21.19 -10.10
N GLY A 106 -10.17 -20.14 -9.30
CA GLY A 106 -11.47 -19.56 -9.03
C GLY A 106 -11.49 -18.80 -7.71
N ILE A 107 -12.65 -18.27 -7.35
CA ILE A 107 -12.82 -17.44 -6.14
C ILE A 107 -13.42 -18.19 -4.94
N SER A 108 -13.75 -19.47 -5.11
CA SER A 108 -14.31 -20.29 -4.03
C SER A 108 -13.24 -20.67 -3.01
N GLU A 109 -13.65 -21.01 -1.79
CA GLU A 109 -12.70 -21.48 -0.78
C GLU A 109 -11.91 -22.72 -1.25
N ASP A 110 -12.52 -23.60 -2.04
CA ASP A 110 -11.87 -24.82 -2.57
C ASP A 110 -10.92 -24.55 -3.76
N SER A 111 -10.85 -23.31 -4.23
CA SER A 111 -9.90 -22.95 -5.28
C SER A 111 -8.47 -23.00 -4.78
N ILE A 112 -7.53 -23.24 -5.69
CA ILE A 112 -6.10 -23.35 -5.37
C ILE A 112 -5.30 -22.27 -6.09
N VAL A 113 -4.17 -21.88 -5.52
CA VAL A 113 -3.25 -20.89 -6.13
C VAL A 113 -2.53 -21.52 -7.33
N THR A 114 -2.56 -20.92 -8.51
CA THR A 114 -1.96 -21.50 -9.74
C THR A 114 -0.63 -20.84 -10.07
N VAL A 115 -0.61 -19.51 -10.04
CA VAL A 115 0.56 -18.67 -10.26
C VAL A 115 0.58 -17.62 -9.18
N ALA A 116 1.76 -17.24 -8.72
CA ALA A 116 1.91 -16.12 -7.81
C ALA A 116 3.18 -15.37 -8.17
N SER A 117 3.14 -14.05 -8.09
CA SER A 117 4.32 -13.22 -8.31
C SER A 117 4.47 -12.21 -7.20
N TYR A 118 5.73 -11.91 -6.86
CA TYR A 118 6.04 -10.71 -6.13
C TYR A 118 7.07 -9.85 -6.86
N PHE A 119 6.91 -8.53 -6.75
CA PHE A 119 7.82 -7.53 -7.26
C PHE A 119 8.48 -6.81 -6.07
N LEU A 120 9.81 -6.82 -6.03
CA LEU A 120 10.60 -6.25 -4.95
C LEU A 120 11.90 -5.71 -5.53
N ASP A 121 12.26 -4.47 -5.18
CA ASP A 121 13.53 -3.84 -5.56
C ASP A 121 13.88 -3.95 -7.06
N GLY A 122 12.88 -3.78 -7.93
CA GLY A 122 13.05 -3.87 -9.38
C GLY A 122 13.04 -5.29 -9.96
N GLY A 123 13.08 -6.32 -9.12
CA GLY A 123 13.00 -7.74 -9.50
C GLY A 123 11.57 -8.28 -9.46
N ILE A 124 11.17 -9.03 -10.49
CA ILE A 124 9.94 -9.83 -10.48
C ILE A 124 10.30 -11.29 -10.21
N HIS A 125 9.62 -11.91 -9.26
CA HIS A 125 9.77 -13.31 -8.90
C HIS A 125 8.42 -13.98 -9.12
N THR A 126 8.39 -15.05 -9.92
CA THR A 126 7.15 -15.73 -10.27
C THR A 126 7.25 -17.21 -9.98
N PHE A 127 6.20 -17.73 -9.37
CA PHE A 127 6.08 -19.10 -8.92
C PHE A 127 4.85 -19.74 -9.54
N GLN A 128 4.99 -21.00 -9.94
CA GLN A 128 3.97 -21.75 -10.67
C GLN A 128 3.71 -23.06 -9.95
N ARG A 129 2.42 -23.41 -9.79
CA ARG A 129 2.03 -24.68 -9.20
C ARG A 129 2.60 -25.84 -10.01
N GLY A 130 3.14 -26.82 -9.30
CA GLY A 130 3.77 -28.00 -9.89
C GLY A 130 5.17 -27.74 -10.45
N LYS A 131 5.76 -26.56 -10.19
CA LYS A 131 7.14 -26.24 -10.54
C LYS A 131 7.94 -25.73 -9.34
N ASN A 132 7.49 -24.64 -8.73
CA ASN A 132 8.24 -23.98 -7.65
C ASN A 132 7.37 -23.20 -6.65
N LEU A 133 6.03 -23.24 -6.76
CA LEU A 133 5.12 -22.51 -5.87
C LEU A 133 5.30 -22.86 -4.39
N GLU A 134 5.62 -24.12 -4.11
CA GLU A 134 5.91 -24.62 -2.77
C GLU A 134 7.04 -23.88 -2.04
N PHE A 135 7.95 -23.23 -2.78
CA PHE A 135 9.08 -22.48 -2.23
C PHE A 135 8.83 -20.97 -2.13
N MET A 136 7.63 -20.49 -2.47
CA MET A 136 7.34 -19.06 -2.55
C MET A 136 7.61 -18.31 -1.24
N LEU A 137 7.25 -18.92 -0.11
CA LEU A 137 7.38 -18.28 1.20
C LEU A 137 8.80 -18.35 1.78
N ASP A 138 9.70 -19.17 1.21
CA ASP A 138 11.06 -19.33 1.72
C ASP A 138 11.86 -18.01 1.63
N ASP A 139 11.55 -17.20 0.62
CA ASP A 139 12.19 -15.91 0.35
C ASP A 139 11.43 -14.71 0.94
N MET A 140 10.23 -14.90 1.50
CA MET A 140 9.40 -13.79 1.94
C MET A 140 9.86 -13.24 3.30
N ILE A 141 10.53 -12.10 3.26
CA ILE A 141 11.09 -11.46 4.44
C ILE A 141 9.97 -10.78 5.26
N SER A 142 9.79 -11.19 6.51
CA SER A 142 8.75 -10.69 7.43
C SER A 142 8.82 -9.18 7.72
N ARG A 143 9.96 -8.55 7.44
CA ARG A 143 10.19 -7.10 7.64
C ARG A 143 9.79 -6.24 6.45
N LEU A 144 9.24 -6.81 5.38
CA LEU A 144 8.76 -6.05 4.22
C LEU A 144 7.30 -5.62 4.44
N ILE A 145 6.92 -4.48 3.85
CA ILE A 145 5.52 -4.09 3.71
C ILE A 145 4.97 -4.82 2.50
N LEU A 146 4.03 -5.73 2.73
CA LEU A 146 3.31 -6.40 1.67
C LEU A 146 2.32 -5.41 1.04
N VAL A 147 2.29 -5.34 -0.28
CA VAL A 147 1.37 -4.50 -1.04
C VAL A 147 0.59 -5.37 -2.00
N SER A 148 -0.73 -5.27 -2.00
CA SER A 148 -1.56 -5.98 -2.98
C SER A 148 -2.83 -5.20 -3.29
N TYR A 149 -3.65 -5.71 -4.21
CA TYR A 149 -4.96 -5.16 -4.51
C TYR A 149 -6.05 -6.11 -4.00
N ASN A 150 -6.77 -5.72 -2.95
CA ASN A 150 -7.77 -6.56 -2.26
C ASN A 150 -7.19 -7.85 -1.63
N GLY A 151 -5.86 -7.96 -1.50
CA GLY A 151 -5.25 -9.20 -1.03
C GLY A 151 -5.36 -9.45 0.46
N LYS A 152 -5.78 -8.48 1.28
CA LYS A 152 -6.17 -8.78 2.68
C LYS A 152 -7.33 -9.77 2.77
N ARG A 153 -8.21 -9.71 1.77
CA ARG A 153 -9.43 -10.53 1.70
C ARG A 153 -9.32 -11.69 0.72
N PHE A 154 -8.27 -11.72 -0.08
CA PHE A 154 -8.09 -12.68 -1.16
C PHE A 154 -6.71 -13.33 -1.11
N ASP A 155 -5.67 -12.66 -1.61
CA ASP A 155 -4.33 -13.21 -1.78
C ASP A 155 -3.75 -13.85 -0.52
N VAL A 156 -3.73 -13.10 0.58
CA VAL A 156 -3.15 -13.56 1.85
C VAL A 156 -3.91 -14.78 2.39
N PRO A 157 -5.25 -14.76 2.55
CA PRO A 157 -6.00 -15.95 2.94
C PRO A 157 -5.73 -17.19 2.08
N PHE A 158 -5.63 -17.03 0.75
CA PHE A 158 -5.34 -18.15 -0.16
C PHE A 158 -3.93 -18.71 0.05
N LEU A 159 -2.92 -17.85 0.16
CA LEU A 159 -1.54 -18.28 0.42
C LEU A 159 -1.39 -18.92 1.80
N GLU A 160 -2.01 -18.34 2.84
CA GLU A 160 -1.97 -18.93 4.19
C GLU A 160 -2.63 -20.31 4.23
N LYS A 161 -3.74 -20.51 3.51
CA LYS A 161 -4.39 -21.80 3.36
C LYS A 161 -3.50 -22.80 2.61
N GLU A 162 -2.93 -22.37 1.49
CA GLU A 162 -2.09 -23.19 0.63
C GLU A 162 -0.87 -23.72 1.38
N PHE A 163 -0.14 -22.84 2.06
CA PHE A 163 1.12 -23.17 2.72
C PHE A 163 0.96 -23.56 4.19
N ARG A 164 -0.25 -23.44 4.75
CA ARG A 164 -0.55 -23.68 6.18
C ARG A 164 0.36 -22.86 7.11
N GLN A 165 0.71 -21.66 6.67
CA GLN A 165 1.62 -20.74 7.36
C GLN A 165 1.00 -19.35 7.38
N LYS A 166 1.22 -18.61 8.47
CA LYS A 166 0.80 -17.20 8.57
C LYS A 166 1.74 -16.28 7.82
N ILE A 167 1.19 -15.27 7.17
CA ILE A 167 1.94 -14.18 6.55
C ILE A 167 1.99 -13.02 7.55
N PRO A 168 3.12 -12.79 8.24
CA PRO A 168 3.18 -11.84 9.35
C PRO A 168 3.38 -10.39 8.89
N ASN A 169 3.55 -10.16 7.59
CA ASN A 169 3.91 -8.87 7.03
C ASN A 169 2.85 -7.81 7.31
N ILE A 170 3.31 -6.61 7.66
CA ILE A 170 2.47 -5.41 7.64
C ILE A 170 1.99 -5.20 6.20
N HIS A 171 0.70 -4.90 6.03
CA HIS A 171 0.05 -5.02 4.73
C HIS A 171 -0.66 -3.72 4.33
N LEU A 172 -0.17 -3.12 3.25
CA LEU A 172 -0.86 -2.04 2.53
C LEU A 172 -1.75 -2.60 1.43
N ASP A 173 -3.06 -2.54 1.61
CA ASP A 173 -4.03 -2.94 0.57
C ASP A 173 -4.43 -1.72 -0.29
N LEU A 174 -4.01 -1.73 -1.55
CA LEU A 174 -4.23 -0.61 -2.48
C LEU A 174 -5.70 -0.40 -2.82
N MET A 175 -6.55 -1.44 -2.74
CA MET A 175 -7.99 -1.25 -2.96
C MET A 175 -8.56 -0.32 -1.89
N ASN A 176 -8.22 -0.54 -0.61
CA ASN A 176 -8.69 0.28 0.49
C ASN A 176 -8.12 1.71 0.41
N LEU A 177 -6.84 1.84 0.07
CA LEU A 177 -6.20 3.14 -0.12
C LEU A 177 -6.88 3.94 -1.25
N LEU A 178 -7.16 3.31 -2.40
CA LEU A 178 -7.82 3.95 -3.53
C LEU A 178 -9.29 4.28 -3.22
N HIS A 179 -10.00 3.41 -2.50
CA HIS A 179 -11.35 3.68 -2.03
C HIS A 179 -11.40 4.92 -1.13
N SER A 180 -10.39 5.13 -0.27
CA SER A 180 -10.29 6.35 0.55
C SER A 180 -10.14 7.63 -0.29
N MET A 181 -9.67 7.50 -1.53
CA MET A 181 -9.55 8.59 -2.52
C MET A 181 -10.76 8.67 -3.46
N GLY A 182 -11.82 7.90 -3.21
CA GLY A 182 -13.01 7.84 -4.06
C GLY A 182 -12.88 7.01 -5.34
N ILE A 183 -11.72 6.38 -5.59
CA ILE A 183 -11.48 5.54 -6.77
C ILE A 183 -11.93 4.11 -6.47
N LYS A 184 -13.11 3.71 -6.98
CA LYS A 184 -13.71 2.40 -6.73
C LYS A 184 -13.69 1.48 -7.95
N GLY A 185 -13.45 0.18 -7.74
CA GLY A 185 -13.47 -0.82 -8.81
C GLY A 185 -12.58 -2.02 -8.51
N GLY A 186 -12.29 -2.81 -9.55
CA GLY A 186 -11.16 -3.75 -9.55
C GLY A 186 -9.90 -3.11 -10.13
N LEU A 187 -8.76 -3.80 -10.02
CA LEU A 187 -7.43 -3.33 -10.38
C LEU A 187 -7.38 -2.61 -11.74
N LYS A 188 -7.83 -3.29 -12.79
CA LYS A 188 -7.86 -2.75 -14.16
C LYS A 188 -8.63 -1.44 -14.30
N LYS A 189 -9.79 -1.34 -13.62
CA LYS A 189 -10.59 -0.11 -13.64
C LYS A 189 -9.88 1.01 -12.87
N SER A 190 -9.25 0.69 -11.74
CA SER A 190 -8.47 1.65 -10.96
C SER A 190 -7.29 2.21 -11.75
N GLU A 191 -6.55 1.37 -12.48
CA GLU A 191 -5.44 1.83 -13.33
C GLU A 191 -5.89 2.81 -14.41
N ILE A 192 -7.01 2.53 -15.09
CA ILE A 192 -7.60 3.45 -16.08
C ILE A 192 -7.96 4.80 -15.45
N LEU A 193 -8.60 4.80 -14.28
CA LEU A 193 -8.94 6.02 -13.54
C LEU A 193 -7.69 6.78 -13.04
N LEU A 194 -6.59 6.06 -12.87
CA LEU A 194 -5.29 6.62 -12.53
C LEU A 194 -4.50 7.12 -13.76
N GLY A 195 -4.98 6.85 -14.98
CA GLY A 195 -4.29 7.21 -16.21
C GLY A 195 -3.09 6.31 -16.53
N LEU A 196 -3.07 5.08 -16.00
CA LEU A 196 -2.01 4.11 -16.24
C LEU A 196 -2.33 3.27 -17.48
N GLU A 197 -1.37 3.18 -18.40
CA GLU A 197 -1.49 2.38 -19.62
C GLU A 197 -0.96 0.96 -19.40
N ARG A 198 -1.68 -0.03 -19.95
CA ARG A 198 -1.24 -1.44 -20.03
C ARG A 198 -0.72 -1.75 -21.45
N PRO A 199 0.26 -2.65 -21.60
CA PRO A 199 0.61 -3.19 -22.92
C PRO A 199 -0.60 -3.83 -23.62
N GLU A 200 -0.72 -3.68 -24.94
CA GLU A 200 -1.86 -4.20 -25.71
C GLU A 200 -2.08 -5.71 -25.54
N SER A 201 -1.00 -6.47 -25.35
CA SER A 201 -1.00 -7.93 -25.19
C SER A 201 -1.81 -8.40 -23.98
N VAL A 202 -1.80 -7.63 -22.87
CA VAL A 202 -2.51 -7.97 -21.62
C VAL A 202 -3.80 -7.19 -21.42
N GLN A 203 -4.07 -6.15 -22.23
CA GLN A 203 -5.32 -5.39 -22.18
C GLN A 203 -6.56 -6.26 -22.45
N LYS A 204 -6.43 -7.36 -23.18
CA LYS A 204 -7.55 -8.24 -23.54
C LYS A 204 -7.83 -9.33 -22.50
N ILE A 205 -6.93 -9.55 -21.55
CA ILE A 205 -7.12 -10.53 -20.49
C ILE A 205 -7.92 -9.85 -19.37
N ASP A 206 -8.99 -10.52 -18.95
CA ASP A 206 -9.75 -10.19 -17.75
C ASP A 206 -9.41 -11.26 -16.69
N GLY A 207 -9.40 -10.92 -15.40
CA GLY A 207 -9.08 -11.88 -14.32
C GLY A 207 -10.01 -13.11 -14.33
N LYS A 208 -11.19 -13.00 -14.95
CA LYS A 208 -12.09 -14.14 -15.19
C LYS A 208 -11.54 -15.19 -16.17
N MET A 209 -10.55 -14.82 -16.98
CA MET A 209 -9.90 -15.73 -17.94
C MET A 209 -8.80 -16.56 -17.29
N ALA A 210 -8.23 -16.13 -16.15
CA ALA A 210 -7.13 -16.83 -15.51
C ALA A 210 -7.45 -18.31 -15.16
N PRO A 211 -8.62 -18.63 -14.58
CA PRO A 211 -9.03 -20.02 -14.39
C PRO A 211 -9.12 -20.83 -15.68
N LEU A 212 -9.60 -20.23 -16.78
CA LEU A 212 -9.75 -20.89 -18.08
C LEU A 212 -8.38 -21.16 -18.73
N LEU A 213 -7.44 -20.21 -18.62
CA LEU A 213 -6.07 -20.40 -19.09
C LEU A 213 -5.39 -21.56 -18.37
N TRP A 214 -5.55 -21.62 -17.04
CA TRP A 214 -5.03 -22.73 -16.25
C TRP A 214 -5.68 -24.07 -16.62
N GLN A 215 -7.01 -24.11 -16.76
CA GLN A 215 -7.73 -25.32 -17.18
C GLN A 215 -7.25 -25.81 -18.55
N THR A 216 -7.11 -24.91 -19.53
CA THR A 216 -6.64 -25.25 -20.87
C THR A 216 -5.23 -25.85 -20.84
N TYR A 217 -4.33 -25.27 -20.02
CA TYR A 217 -3.00 -25.83 -19.82
C TYR A 217 -3.06 -27.24 -19.20
N GLN A 218 -3.86 -27.45 -18.16
CA GLN A 218 -3.98 -28.75 -17.48
C GLN A 218 -4.60 -29.85 -18.35
N GLU A 219 -5.61 -29.51 -19.16
CA GLU A 219 -6.33 -30.48 -19.99
C GLU A 219 -5.57 -30.83 -21.29
N PHE A 220 -4.84 -29.87 -21.87
CA PHE A 220 -4.28 -30.01 -23.21
C PHE A 220 -2.75 -29.82 -23.31
N ASP A 221 -2.04 -29.64 -22.18
CA ASP A 221 -0.61 -29.25 -22.13
C ASP A 221 -0.32 -28.00 -22.99
N HIS A 222 -1.30 -27.08 -23.06
CA HIS A 222 -1.22 -25.88 -23.89
C HIS A 222 -0.35 -24.80 -23.23
N LYS A 223 0.95 -24.84 -23.51
CA LYS A 223 1.98 -24.01 -22.86
C LYS A 223 1.76 -22.52 -23.08
N GLU A 224 1.25 -22.13 -24.24
CA GLU A 224 0.95 -20.75 -24.58
C GLU A 224 -0.13 -20.16 -23.65
N SER A 225 -1.08 -20.96 -23.16
CA SER A 225 -2.06 -20.51 -22.15
C SER A 225 -1.40 -20.26 -20.80
N LEU A 226 -0.45 -21.11 -20.40
CA LEU A 226 0.30 -20.91 -19.16
C LEU A 226 1.22 -19.69 -19.24
N ASP A 227 1.91 -19.52 -20.36
CA ASP A 227 2.78 -18.35 -20.59
C ASP A 227 1.98 -17.05 -20.54
N LEU A 228 0.76 -17.04 -21.10
CA LEU A 228 -0.14 -15.90 -21.04
C LEU A 228 -0.64 -15.62 -19.61
N LEU A 229 -0.97 -16.65 -18.84
CA LEU A 229 -1.37 -16.51 -17.43
C LEU A 229 -0.23 -15.95 -16.57
N VAL A 230 0.99 -16.45 -16.78
CA VAL A 230 2.20 -15.98 -16.09
C VAL A 230 2.50 -14.52 -16.43
N GLU A 231 2.41 -14.15 -17.70
CA GLU A 231 2.64 -12.76 -18.13
C GLU A 231 1.58 -11.81 -17.56
N TYR A 232 0.31 -12.23 -17.54
CA TYR A 232 -0.77 -11.48 -16.93
C TYR A 232 -0.52 -11.18 -15.44
N ASN A 233 -0.20 -12.21 -14.64
CA ASN A 233 0.10 -12.05 -13.22
C ASN A 233 1.33 -11.17 -12.96
N ARG A 234 2.38 -11.30 -13.78
CA ARG A 234 3.56 -10.42 -13.69
C ARG A 234 3.23 -8.96 -13.94
N GLU A 235 2.42 -8.68 -14.96
CA GLU A 235 2.00 -7.32 -15.28
C GLU A 235 1.12 -6.72 -14.19
N ASP A 236 0.15 -7.47 -13.66
CA ASP A 236 -0.68 -7.04 -12.53
C ASP A 236 0.21 -6.72 -11.31
N THR A 237 1.15 -7.60 -10.97
CA THR A 237 2.11 -7.40 -9.87
C THR A 237 2.96 -6.13 -10.06
N ARG A 238 3.53 -5.92 -11.25
CA ARG A 238 4.35 -4.72 -11.55
C ARG A 238 3.53 -3.44 -11.49
N ASN A 239 2.26 -3.50 -11.90
CA ASN A 239 1.41 -2.32 -11.91
C ASN A 239 1.04 -1.83 -10.51
N LEU A 240 1.06 -2.69 -9.48
CA LEU A 240 0.84 -2.28 -8.10
C LEU A 240 1.86 -1.20 -7.67
N GLU A 241 3.13 -1.29 -8.09
CA GLU A 241 4.13 -0.25 -7.83
C GLU A 241 3.78 1.06 -8.54
N LYS A 242 3.36 0.98 -9.81
CA LYS A 242 2.94 2.15 -10.60
C LYS A 242 1.73 2.85 -9.97
N ILE A 243 0.78 2.08 -9.46
CA ILE A 243 -0.38 2.59 -8.73
C ILE A 243 0.06 3.31 -7.47
N LEU A 244 0.92 2.70 -6.65
CA LEU A 244 1.38 3.34 -5.42
C LEU A 244 2.15 4.63 -5.71
N LYS A 245 3.02 4.65 -6.72
CA LYS A 245 3.71 5.85 -7.23
C LYS A 245 2.73 6.98 -7.57
N GLU A 246 1.67 6.65 -8.30
CA GLU A 246 0.65 7.63 -8.71
C GLU A 246 -0.20 8.11 -7.52
N VAL A 247 -0.52 7.23 -6.57
CA VAL A 247 -1.20 7.60 -5.33
C VAL A 247 -0.35 8.58 -4.51
N VAL A 248 0.94 8.28 -4.33
CA VAL A 248 1.89 9.15 -3.61
C VAL A 248 1.93 10.52 -4.29
N ARG A 249 2.04 10.57 -5.62
CA ARG A 249 2.03 11.82 -6.40
C ARG A 249 0.77 12.65 -6.14
N ARG A 250 -0.42 12.06 -6.31
CA ARG A 250 -1.71 12.76 -6.12
C ARG A 250 -1.91 13.22 -4.68
N LYS A 251 -1.60 12.38 -3.69
CA LYS A 251 -1.73 12.75 -2.27
C LYS A 251 -0.76 13.87 -1.89
N ARG A 252 0.45 13.90 -2.45
CA ARG A 252 1.38 15.02 -2.27
C ARG A 252 0.87 16.32 -2.89
N GLU A 253 0.18 16.27 -4.02
CA GLU A 253 -0.46 17.46 -4.61
C GLU A 253 -1.56 18.02 -3.70
N VAL A 254 -2.37 17.13 -3.12
CA VAL A 254 -3.38 17.53 -2.12
C VAL A 254 -2.70 18.15 -0.89
N LEU A 255 -1.66 17.54 -0.34
CA LEU A 255 -0.90 18.10 0.79
C LEU A 255 -0.29 19.47 0.45
N SER A 256 0.23 19.62 -0.77
CA SER A 256 0.76 20.90 -1.27
C SER A 256 -0.33 21.97 -1.38
N SER A 257 -1.57 21.58 -1.68
CA SER A 257 -2.68 22.53 -1.84
C SER A 257 -3.11 23.17 -0.51
N PHE A 258 -3.02 22.44 0.61
CA PHE A 258 -3.33 22.98 1.93
C PHE A 258 -2.40 24.13 2.34
N GLN A 259 -1.12 24.04 1.97
CA GLN A 259 -0.15 25.11 2.24
C GLN A 259 -0.43 26.40 1.45
N ASN A 260 -0.97 26.26 0.23
CA ASN A 260 -1.20 27.41 -0.67
C ASN A 260 -2.54 28.11 -0.44
N SER A 261 -3.48 27.48 0.28
CA SER A 261 -4.80 28.04 0.60
C SER A 261 -5.22 27.71 2.04
N PRO A 262 -4.60 28.32 3.07
CA PRO A 262 -5.05 28.15 4.45
C PRO A 262 -6.46 28.73 4.62
N GLY A 263 -7.46 27.89 4.92
CA GLY A 263 -8.80 28.33 5.33
C GLY A 263 -9.93 28.27 4.29
N LEU A 264 -9.86 27.40 3.28
CA LEU A 264 -10.97 27.15 2.33
C LEU A 264 -11.56 25.73 2.46
N TRP A 265 -11.84 25.24 3.67
CA TRP A 265 -12.73 24.10 3.91
C TRP A 265 -13.46 24.27 5.24
#